data_AF-A0A8I0JJ47-F1
#
_entry.id   AF-A0A8I0JJ47-F1
#
_cell.length_a   1.000
_cell.length_b   1.000
_cell.length_c   1.000
_cell.angle_alpha   90.00
_cell.angle_beta   90.00
_cell.angle_gamma   90.00
#
_symmetry.space_group_name_H-M   'P 1'
#
loop_
_entity.id
_entity.type
_entity.pdbx_description
1 polymer ?
#
loop_
_entity_poly.entity_id
_entity_poly.type
_entity_poly.pdbx_seq_one_letter_code
_entity_poly.pdbx_strand_id
1 'polypeptide(L)'
;MNPFKLFFCELDRRGRAEFAERCGTTPGLLSKLVYGGGKVELGLADVMVALGGGRFSLDALPLTERARFQNEARSIGHGRCA
;
A
#
# COMPACT_ATOMS: atom_id res chain seq x y z
N MET A 1 -6.44 -7.99 -12.55
CA MET A 1 -6.52 -8.16 -11.08
C MET A 1 -5.52 -7.18 -10.45
N ASN A 2 -5.86 -6.50 -9.34
CA ASN A 2 -4.98 -5.53 -8.69
C ASN A 2 -3.69 -6.22 -8.17
N PRO A 3 -2.47 -5.72 -8.46
CA PRO A 3 -1.20 -6.32 -8.02
C PRO A 3 -1.06 -6.52 -6.50
N PHE A 4 -1.51 -5.58 -5.68
CA PHE A 4 -1.51 -5.73 -4.23
C PHE A 4 -2.45 -6.85 -3.78
N LYS A 5 -3.61 -6.98 -4.42
CA LYS A 5 -4.54 -8.09 -4.15
C LYS A 5 -3.95 -9.44 -4.55
N LEU A 6 -3.25 -9.53 -5.68
CA LEU A 6 -2.52 -10.75 -6.09
C LEU A 6 -1.51 -11.15 -5.01
N PHE A 7 -0.61 -10.22 -4.65
CA PHE A 7 0.37 -10.41 -3.59
C PHE A 7 -0.26 -10.91 -2.29
N PHE A 8 -1.33 -10.25 -1.82
CA PHE A 8 -1.97 -10.61 -0.56
C PHE A 8 -2.65 -11.99 -0.60
N CYS A 9 -3.19 -12.38 -1.76
CA CYS A 9 -3.80 -13.70 -1.95
C CYS A 9 -2.77 -14.84 -1.96
N GLU A 10 -1.54 -14.59 -2.39
CA GLU A 10 -0.44 -15.56 -2.34
C GLU A 10 0.04 -15.84 -0.91
N LEU A 11 -0.18 -14.90 0.02
CA LEU A 11 0.17 -15.09 1.42
C LEU A 11 -0.84 -16.00 2.13
N ASP A 12 -0.32 -16.98 2.86
CA ASP A 12 -1.09 -17.78 3.80
C ASP A 12 -1.42 -16.98 5.07
N ARG A 13 -2.12 -17.59 6.03
CA ARG A 13 -2.52 -16.91 7.26
C ARG A 13 -1.32 -16.37 8.04
N ARG A 14 -0.21 -17.11 8.09
CA ARG A 14 1.00 -16.70 8.81
C ARG A 14 1.70 -15.55 8.10
N GLY A 15 1.87 -15.64 6.79
CA GLY A 15 2.49 -14.61 5.96
C GLY A 15 1.71 -13.31 5.98
N ARG A 16 0.37 -13.36 6.03
CA ARG A 16 -0.46 -12.15 6.22
C ARG A 16 -0.23 -11.49 7.58
N ALA A 17 -0.06 -12.29 8.64
CA ALA A 17 0.23 -11.79 9.98
C ALA A 17 1.62 -11.14 10.04
N GLU A 18 2.63 -11.81 9.52
CA GLU A 18 4.01 -11.32 9.46
C GLU A 18 4.12 -10.04 8.61
N PHE A 19 3.50 -10.01 7.43
CA PHE A 19 3.51 -8.83 6.59
C PHE A 19 2.82 -7.64 7.26
N ALA A 20 1.68 -7.87 7.94
CA ALA A 20 1.00 -6.83 8.69
C ALA A 20 1.87 -6.27 9.83
N GLU A 21 2.50 -7.16 10.61
CA GLU A 21 3.39 -6.80 11.70
C GLU A 21 4.57 -5.96 11.20
N ARG A 22 5.23 -6.39 10.12
CA ARG A 22 6.34 -5.65 9.50
C ARG A 22 5.91 -4.28 8.97
N CYS A 23 4.67 -4.16 8.48
CA CYS A 23 4.10 -2.88 8.07
C CYS A 23 3.68 -2.00 9.26
N GLY A 24 3.76 -2.47 10.50
CA GLY A 24 3.26 -1.75 11.68
C GLY A 24 1.73 -1.66 11.71
N THR A 25 1.02 -2.69 11.22
CA THR A 25 -0.44 -2.71 11.14
C THR A 25 -1.04 -4.06 11.51
N THR A 26 -2.35 -4.25 11.28
CA THR A 26 -3.07 -5.49 11.57
C THR A 26 -3.50 -6.24 10.30
N PRO A 27 -3.61 -7.58 10.34
CA PRO A 27 -4.16 -8.36 9.23
C PRO A 27 -5.58 -7.95 8.86
N GLY A 28 -6.34 -7.48 9.85
CA GLY A 28 -7.69 -6.96 9.66
C GLY A 28 -7.72 -5.71 8.78
N LEU A 29 -6.77 -4.77 8.97
CA LEU A 29 -6.66 -3.61 8.09
C LEU A 29 -6.33 -4.04 6.66
N LEU A 30 -5.33 -4.90 6.46
CA LEU A 30 -4.96 -5.39 5.12
C LEU A 30 -6.15 -6.06 4.42
N SER A 31 -6.93 -6.87 5.15
CA SER A 31 -8.13 -7.50 4.64
C SER A 31 -9.19 -6.48 4.22
N LYS A 32 -9.36 -5.39 4.99
CA LYS A 32 -10.24 -4.27 4.60
C LYS A 32 -9.75 -3.56 3.34
N LEU A 33 -8.45 -3.36 3.17
CA LEU A 33 -7.88 -2.77 1.93
C LEU A 33 -8.15 -3.66 0.70
N VAL A 34 -8.16 -4.98 0.86
CA VAL A 34 -8.35 -5.93 -0.26
C VAL A 34 -9.82 -6.23 -0.56
N TYR A 35 -10.66 -6.36 0.47
CA TYR A 35 -12.04 -6.87 0.36
C TYR A 35 -13.11 -5.91 0.89
N GLY A 36 -12.76 -5.04 1.83
CA GLY A 36 -13.71 -4.23 2.59
C GLY A 36 -13.82 -2.76 2.17
N GLY A 37 -13.20 -2.38 1.05
CA GLY A 37 -13.20 -0.98 0.56
C GLY A 37 -12.42 0.00 1.46
N GLY A 38 -11.56 -0.52 2.33
CA GLY A 38 -10.70 0.31 3.17
C GLY A 38 -9.73 1.15 2.32
N LYS A 39 -9.41 2.35 2.79
CA LYS A 39 -8.40 3.22 2.20
C LYS A 39 -7.19 3.37 3.13
N VAL A 40 -6.02 3.62 2.56
CA VAL A 40 -4.75 3.74 3.29
C VAL A 40 -4.11 5.11 3.09
N GLU A 41 -3.51 5.63 4.17
CA GLU A 41 -2.77 6.89 4.16
C GLU A 41 -1.35 6.68 3.63
N LEU A 42 -0.77 7.74 3.04
CA LEU A 42 0.47 7.65 2.26
C LEU A 42 1.64 7.03 3.04
N GLY A 43 1.81 7.41 4.31
CA GLY A 43 2.93 6.88 5.12
C GLY A 43 2.88 5.36 5.29
N LEU A 44 1.70 4.78 5.51
CA LEU A 44 1.57 3.32 5.58
C LEU A 44 1.69 2.68 4.19
N ALA A 45 1.17 3.32 3.16
CA ALA A 45 1.28 2.84 1.79
C ALA A 45 2.75 2.75 1.32
N ASP A 46 3.57 3.76 1.64
CA ASP A 46 5.01 3.80 1.36
C ASP A 46 5.73 2.60 2.02
N VAL A 47 5.42 2.31 3.29
CA VAL A 47 5.98 1.15 4.02
C VAL A 47 5.57 -0.16 3.37
N MET A 48 4.29 -0.29 2.99
CA MET A 48 3.79 -1.50 2.32
C MET A 48 4.50 -1.75 1.00
N VAL A 49 4.69 -0.72 0.17
CA VAL A 49 5.41 -0.82 -1.11
C VAL A 49 6.87 -1.22 -0.90
N ALA A 50 7.56 -0.59 0.07
CA ALA A 50 8.94 -0.93 0.40
C ALA A 50 9.08 -2.41 0.82
N LEU A 51 8.19 -2.89 1.69
CA LEU A 51 8.19 -4.28 2.16
C LEU A 51 7.67 -5.27 1.10
N GLY A 52 6.84 -4.80 0.16
CA GLY A 52 6.35 -5.58 -0.97
C GLY A 52 7.42 -5.96 -1.99
N GLY A 53 8.64 -5.40 -1.88
CA GLY A 53 9.80 -5.83 -2.65
C GLY A 53 9.60 -5.74 -4.16
N GLY A 54 8.89 -4.71 -4.63
CA GLY A 54 8.61 -4.50 -6.06
C GLY A 54 7.43 -5.30 -6.62
N ARG A 55 6.71 -6.07 -5.80
CA ARG A 55 5.52 -6.83 -6.26
C ARG A 55 4.29 -5.96 -6.55
N PHE A 56 4.26 -4.75 -6.01
CA PHE A 56 3.22 -3.75 -6.27
C PHE A 56 3.75 -2.34 -6.01
N SER A 57 3.11 -1.36 -6.63
CA SER A 57 3.38 0.09 -6.49
C SER A 57 2.28 0.78 -5.68
N LEU A 58 2.47 2.06 -5.37
CA LEU A 58 1.47 2.90 -4.67
C LEU A 58 0.13 2.94 -5.41
N ASP A 59 0.17 2.93 -6.74
CA ASP A 59 -0.96 2.94 -7.67
C ASP A 59 -1.79 1.65 -7.63
N ALA A 60 -1.24 0.58 -7.04
CA ALA A 60 -1.99 -0.65 -6.73
C ALA A 60 -2.70 -0.59 -5.36
N LEU A 61 -2.43 0.42 -4.52
CA LEU A 61 -3.04 0.54 -3.19
C LEU A 61 -4.28 1.45 -3.22
N PRO A 62 -5.33 1.13 -2.43
CA PRO A 62 -6.49 1.99 -2.31
C PRO A 62 -6.16 3.20 -1.42
N LEU A 63 -5.56 4.23 -2.01
CA LEU A 63 -5.16 5.43 -1.28
C LEU A 63 -6.37 6.29 -0.85
N THR A 64 -6.23 7.00 0.28
CA THR A 64 -7.12 8.12 0.61
C THR A 64 -6.98 9.25 -0.43
N GLU A 65 -7.97 10.13 -0.57
CA GLU A 65 -7.84 11.30 -1.47
C GLU A 65 -6.65 12.18 -1.07
N ARG A 66 -6.45 12.34 0.25
CA ARG A 66 -5.31 13.07 0.79
C ARG A 66 -3.98 12.42 0.40
N ALA A 67 -3.87 11.10 0.51
CA ALA A 67 -2.66 10.37 0.14
C ALA A 67 -2.38 10.45 -1.38
N ARG A 68 -3.43 10.38 -2.22
CA ARG A 68 -3.30 10.60 -3.67
C ARG A 68 -2.75 11.99 -3.98
N PHE A 69 -3.37 13.03 -3.44
CA PHE A 69 -2.92 14.40 -3.60
C PHE A 69 -1.47 14.61 -3.14
N GLN A 70 -1.10 14.04 -1.98
CA GLN A 70 0.28 14.12 -1.48
C GLN A 70 1.29 13.45 -2.42
N ASN A 71 0.96 12.29 -2.99
CA ASN A 71 1.81 11.59 -3.95
C ASN A 71 1.97 12.37 -5.27
N GLU A 72 0.87 12.94 -5.76
CA GLU A 72 0.88 13.82 -6.94
C GLU A 72 1.76 15.06 -6.69
N ALA A 73 1.58 15.73 -5.55
CA ALA A 73 2.37 16.91 -5.18
C ALA A 73 3.89 16.60 -5.08
N ARG A 74 4.27 15.44 -4.52
CA ARG A 74 5.67 14.98 -4.49
C ARG A 74 6.24 14.82 -5.90
N SER A 75 5.45 14.26 -6.82
CA SER A 75 5.86 14.04 -8.21
C SER A 75 6.07 15.34 -8.97
N ILE A 76 5.26 16.37 -8.69
CA ILE A 76 5.41 17.72 -9.28
C ILE A 76 6.67 18.42 -8.75
N GLY A 77 6.95 18.29 -7.44
CA GLY A 77 8.12 18.90 -6.80
C GLY A 77 9.46 18.40 -7.32
N HIS A 78 9.53 17.14 -7.79
CA HIS A 78 10.72 16.58 -8.42
C HIS A 78 10.95 17.02 -9.87
N GLY A 79 10.02 17.75 -10.49
CA GLY A 79 10.11 18.24 -11.87
C GLY A 79 10.53 19.70 -12.05
N ARG A 80 10.91 20.42 -10.97
CA ARG A 80 11.23 21.87 -11.02
C ARG A 80 12.63 22.24 -10.50
N CYS A 81 13.61 21.37 -10.72
CA CYS A 81 15.03 21.74 -10.70
C CYS A 81 15.69 21.17 -11.96
N ALA A 82 15.44 21.80 -13.10
CA ALA A 82 16.22 21.66 -14.32
C ALA A 82 16.46 23.07 -14.88
#